data_AF-A0A7W8X833-F1
#
_entry.id   AF-A0A7W8X833-F1
#
_cell.length_a   1.000
_cell.length_b   1.000
_cell.length_c   1.000
_cell.angle_alpha   90.00
_cell.angle_beta   90.00
_cell.angle_gamma   90.00
#
_symmetry.space_group_name_H-M   'P 1'
#
loop_
_entity.id
_entity.type
_entity.pdbx_description
1 polymer ?
#
loop_
_entity_poly.entity_id
_entity_poly.type
_entity_poly.pdbx_seq_one_letter_code
_entity_poly.pdbx_strand_id
1 'polypeptide(L)'
;MQRIANAVKTILLRTLVTLTAAFSLVTASHAQSANGNQYSMQEIVDAGHGFFGSTAGGLAKVVENAFSKYGLPNGYILGQEGSGAFVAGLTYGEGDLYTKNAGQHNVFWQGPSLGIDWGGQGSRAMMLVYNLPAVPSLYKRFGGVSGSAYVVAGVGMTVLTDDNIVLVPIRTGIGARLGINVGYLKLTEQPTWNPF
;
A
#
# COMPACT_ATOMS: atom_id res chain seq x y z
N MET A 1 10.58 -49.95 52.05
CA MET A 1 9.62 -49.56 50.98
C MET A 1 9.53 -48.05 50.74
N GLN A 2 9.78 -47.18 51.73
CA GLN A 2 9.64 -45.71 51.58
C GLN A 2 10.63 -45.01 50.62
N ARG A 3 11.85 -45.53 50.43
CA ARG A 3 12.89 -44.88 49.60
C ARG A 3 12.64 -44.98 48.09
N ILE A 4 11.95 -46.03 47.65
CA ILE A 4 11.61 -46.26 46.23
C ILE A 4 10.47 -45.32 45.80
N ALA A 5 9.50 -45.07 46.67
CA ALA A 5 8.38 -44.17 46.41
C ALA A 5 8.83 -42.71 46.16
N ASN A 6 9.83 -42.23 46.90
CA ASN A 6 10.34 -40.87 46.75
C ASN A 6 11.19 -40.68 45.47
N ALA A 7 11.91 -41.71 45.04
CA ALA A 7 12.67 -41.69 43.79
C ALA A 7 11.75 -41.60 42.56
N VAL A 8 10.65 -42.37 42.55
CA VAL A 8 9.66 -42.37 41.47
C VAL A 8 8.92 -41.04 41.38
N LYS A 9 8.57 -40.43 42.53
CA LYS A 9 7.88 -39.13 42.59
C LYS A 9 8.76 -37.98 42.05
N THR A 10 10.07 -38.05 42.27
CA THR A 10 11.04 -37.04 41.81
C THR A 10 11.33 -37.17 40.31
N ILE A 11 11.34 -38.40 39.77
CA ILE A 11 11.49 -38.65 38.33
C ILE A 11 10.23 -38.18 37.59
N LEU A 12 9.03 -38.47 38.08
CA LEU A 12 7.77 -38.04 37.49
C LEU A 12 7.59 -36.50 37.47
N LEU A 13 8.03 -35.80 38.52
CA LEU A 13 8.00 -34.33 38.54
C LEU A 13 8.96 -33.70 37.52
N ARG A 14 10.12 -34.30 37.27
CA ARG A 14 11.12 -33.76 36.33
C ARG A 14 10.70 -33.95 34.88
N THR A 15 10.04 -35.05 34.52
CA THR A 15 9.54 -35.29 33.16
C THR A 15 8.33 -34.43 32.80
N LEU A 16 7.52 -34.04 33.79
CA LEU A 16 6.36 -33.15 33.58
C LEU A 16 6.77 -31.69 33.34
N VAL A 17 7.87 -31.24 33.96
CA VAL A 17 8.39 -29.87 33.82
C VAL A 17 9.16 -29.66 32.50
N THR A 18 9.82 -30.68 31.96
CA THR A 18 10.45 -30.58 30.62
C THR A 18 9.45 -30.64 29.47
N LEU A 19 8.29 -31.27 29.64
CA LEU A 19 7.27 -31.34 28.58
C LEU A 19 6.46 -30.03 28.45
N THR A 20 6.35 -29.23 29.52
CA THR A 20 5.66 -27.93 29.50
C THR A 20 6.54 -26.79 28.95
N ALA A 21 7.86 -26.89 29.07
CA ALA A 21 8.78 -25.90 28.49
C ALA A 21 8.89 -25.99 26.95
N ALA A 22 8.68 -27.18 26.36
CA ALA A 22 8.77 -27.37 24.91
C ALA A 22 7.55 -26.83 24.15
N PHE A 23 6.39 -26.67 24.79
CA PHE A 23 5.17 -26.20 24.13
C PHE A 23 5.09 -24.67 24.02
N SER A 24 5.90 -23.94 24.80
CA SER A 24 5.89 -22.47 24.81
C SER A 24 6.74 -21.84 23.70
N LEU A 25 7.54 -22.62 22.97
CA LEU A 25 8.42 -22.13 21.90
C LEU A 25 7.81 -22.24 20.49
N VAL A 26 6.69 -22.96 20.32
CA VAL A 26 6.05 -23.17 19.01
C VAL A 26 4.99 -22.11 18.67
N THR A 27 4.46 -21.41 19.67
CA THR A 27 3.43 -20.38 19.48
C THR A 27 4.00 -19.00 19.11
N ALA A 28 5.29 -18.74 19.38
CA ALA A 28 5.95 -17.49 19.00
C ALA A 28 6.19 -17.36 17.48
N SER A 29 6.25 -18.48 16.76
CA SER A 29 6.51 -18.50 15.30
C SER A 29 5.27 -18.17 14.46
N HIS A 30 4.08 -18.21 15.04
CA HIS A 30 2.81 -18.03 14.31
C HIS A 30 2.30 -16.57 14.30
N ALA A 31 2.93 -15.66 15.06
CA ALA A 31 2.60 -14.23 15.02
C ALA A 31 3.34 -13.46 13.90
N GLN A 32 4.41 -14.05 13.33
CA GLN A 32 5.18 -13.40 12.26
C GLN A 32 4.55 -13.59 10.87
N SER A 33 3.66 -14.57 10.70
CA SER A 33 3.10 -14.94 9.39
C SER A 33 1.83 -14.17 8.99
N ALA A 34 1.26 -13.35 9.88
CA ALA A 34 0.17 -12.44 9.51
C ALA A 34 0.68 -11.16 8.80
N ASN A 35 1.94 -10.78 9.04
CA ASN A 35 2.59 -9.59 8.49
C ASN A 35 3.38 -9.84 7.19
N GLY A 36 3.50 -11.09 6.73
CA GLY A 36 4.24 -11.41 5.50
C GLY A 36 3.61 -10.82 4.23
N ASN A 37 2.33 -10.46 4.30
CA ASN A 37 1.52 -10.11 3.13
C ASN A 37 1.28 -8.60 3.00
N GLN A 38 1.80 -7.77 3.92
CA GLN A 38 1.57 -6.33 3.96
C GLN A 38 2.89 -5.56 4.07
N TYR A 39 2.90 -4.31 3.60
CA TYR A 39 4.03 -3.40 3.69
C TYR A 39 3.97 -2.59 4.98
N SER A 40 5.10 -2.47 5.65
CA SER A 40 5.30 -1.56 6.76
C SER A 40 5.37 -0.11 6.30
N MET A 41 5.16 0.83 7.23
CA MET A 41 5.27 2.26 6.94
C MET A 41 6.66 2.62 6.43
N GLN A 42 7.70 2.05 7.04
CA GLN A 42 9.08 2.32 6.68
C GLN A 42 9.37 1.90 5.23
N GLU A 43 8.93 0.72 4.81
CA GLU A 43 9.10 0.25 3.43
C GLU A 43 8.41 1.17 2.41
N ILE A 44 7.22 1.66 2.75
CA ILE A 44 6.48 2.61 1.89
C ILE A 44 7.18 3.96 1.83
N VAL A 45 7.67 4.49 2.96
CA VAL A 45 8.41 5.75 2.99
C VAL A 45 9.71 5.65 2.21
N ASP A 46 10.45 4.54 2.36
CA ASP A 46 11.71 4.31 1.65
C ASP A 46 11.50 4.17 0.14
N ALA A 47 10.49 3.38 -0.28
CA ALA A 47 10.11 3.28 -1.69
C ALA A 47 9.72 4.66 -2.26
N GLY A 48 8.92 5.43 -1.51
CA GLY A 48 8.51 6.77 -1.94
C GLY A 48 9.65 7.78 -1.98
N HIS A 49 10.64 7.73 -1.07
CA HIS A 49 11.84 8.58 -1.16
C HIS A 49 12.72 8.20 -2.35
N GLY A 50 12.91 6.91 -2.61
CA GLY A 50 13.60 6.44 -3.81
C GLY A 50 12.90 6.90 -5.10
N PHE A 51 11.56 6.92 -5.08
CA PHE A 51 10.75 7.26 -6.23
C PHE A 51 10.56 8.76 -6.48
N PHE A 52 10.19 9.54 -5.46
CA PHE A 52 9.97 10.98 -5.58
C PHE A 52 11.26 11.81 -5.45
N GLY A 53 12.34 11.20 -4.94
CA GLY A 53 13.55 11.89 -4.50
C GLY A 53 13.48 12.26 -3.02
N SER A 54 14.64 12.29 -2.37
CA SER A 54 14.80 12.51 -0.92
C SER A 54 14.33 13.89 -0.42
N THR A 55 13.99 14.81 -1.33
CA THR A 55 13.48 16.16 -1.01
C THR A 55 11.99 16.21 -0.69
N ALA A 56 11.26 15.08 -0.81
CA ALA A 56 9.85 14.98 -0.45
C ALA A 56 9.61 14.95 1.07
N GLY A 57 10.03 15.99 1.81
CA GLY A 57 10.03 16.02 3.28
C GLY A 57 8.64 15.86 3.93
N GLY A 58 7.55 16.06 3.19
CA GLY A 58 6.18 15.80 3.63
C GLY A 58 5.70 14.34 3.49
N LEU A 59 6.44 13.49 2.77
CA LEU A 59 5.99 12.14 2.40
C LEU A 59 5.67 11.29 3.62
N ALA A 60 6.58 11.24 4.59
CA ALA A 60 6.39 10.45 5.80
C ALA A 60 5.09 10.82 6.54
N LYS A 61 4.73 12.11 6.58
CA LYS A 61 3.49 12.58 7.23
C LYS A 61 2.23 12.22 6.46
N VAL A 62 2.29 12.19 5.13
CA VAL A 62 1.18 11.72 4.28
C VAL A 62 1.00 10.22 4.44
N VAL A 63 2.09 9.45 4.40
CA VAL A 63 2.05 7.99 4.59
C VAL A 63 1.56 7.66 6.00
N GLU A 64 2.03 8.36 7.04
CA GLU A 64 1.55 8.23 8.42
C GLU A 64 0.03 8.46 8.50
N ASN A 65 -0.49 9.49 7.82
CA ASN A 65 -1.93 9.75 7.75
C ASN A 65 -2.69 8.57 7.11
N ALA A 66 -2.23 8.07 5.97
CA ALA A 66 -2.86 6.95 5.28
C ALA A 66 -2.85 5.68 6.15
N PHE A 67 -1.71 5.36 6.77
CA PHE A 67 -1.57 4.20 7.65
C PHE A 67 -2.45 4.29 8.89
N SER A 68 -2.56 5.48 9.50
CA SER A 68 -3.43 5.69 10.66
C SER A 68 -4.91 5.44 10.36
N LYS A 69 -5.33 5.65 9.11
CA LYS A 69 -6.74 5.52 8.68
C LYS A 69 -7.06 4.15 8.09
N TYR A 70 -6.13 3.57 7.33
CA TYR A 70 -6.37 2.39 6.49
C TYR A 70 -5.52 1.17 6.86
N GLY A 71 -4.61 1.30 7.83
CA GLY A 71 -3.75 0.20 8.28
C GLY A 71 -2.55 -0.04 7.37
N LEU A 72 -2.23 -1.31 7.12
CA LEU A 72 -1.08 -1.71 6.31
C LEU A 72 -1.52 -2.09 4.88
N PRO A 73 -0.94 -1.50 3.83
CA PRO A 73 -1.27 -1.87 2.46
C PRO A 73 -0.65 -3.22 2.09
N ASN A 74 -1.29 -3.98 1.21
CA ASN A 74 -0.76 -5.23 0.65
C ASN A 74 -0.22 -5.08 -0.78
N GLY A 75 -0.28 -3.86 -1.34
CA GLY A 75 0.38 -3.47 -2.58
C GLY A 75 0.70 -1.97 -2.61
N TYR A 76 1.59 -1.58 -3.52
CA TYR A 76 1.75 -0.18 -3.90
C TYR A 76 2.10 -0.06 -5.38
N ILE A 77 1.73 1.05 -6.00
CA ILE A 77 2.00 1.35 -7.41
C ILE A 77 2.99 2.51 -7.45
N LEU A 78 4.00 2.42 -8.31
CA LEU A 78 4.88 3.54 -8.66
C LEU A 78 4.78 3.77 -10.16
N GLY A 79 4.57 5.02 -10.57
CA GLY A 79 4.57 5.32 -12.00
C GLY A 79 4.38 6.79 -12.33
N GLN A 80 4.25 7.06 -13.62
CA GLN A 80 4.24 8.41 -14.15
C GLN A 80 2.90 8.68 -14.83
N GLU A 81 2.48 9.93 -14.72
CA GLU A 81 1.26 10.47 -15.30
C GLU A 81 1.66 11.51 -16.34
N GLY A 82 1.09 11.39 -17.53
CA GLY A 82 1.16 12.38 -18.58
C GLY A 82 -0.25 12.86 -18.89
N SER A 83 -0.47 14.17 -18.78
CA SER A 83 -1.66 14.79 -19.35
C SER A 83 -1.31 15.26 -20.75
N GLY A 84 -1.68 14.47 -21.77
CA GLY A 84 -1.75 14.97 -23.15
C GLY A 84 -2.88 15.97 -23.26
N ALA A 85 -2.69 17.19 -22.74
CA ALA A 85 -3.75 18.16 -22.56
C ALA A 85 -4.22 18.84 -23.86
N PHE A 86 -3.99 18.22 -25.01
CA PHE A 86 -4.53 18.70 -26.27
C PHE A 86 -5.99 18.31 -26.50
N VAL A 87 -6.61 17.40 -25.72
CA VAL A 87 -8.06 17.14 -25.80
C VAL A 87 -8.64 16.65 -24.46
N ALA A 88 -9.54 17.43 -23.84
CA ALA A 88 -10.60 16.98 -22.92
C ALA A 88 -10.35 16.71 -21.41
N GLY A 89 -9.27 17.22 -20.77
CA GLY A 89 -9.20 17.22 -19.30
C GLY A 89 -9.04 15.83 -18.66
N LEU A 90 -8.19 15.00 -19.25
CA LEU A 90 -7.88 13.64 -18.79
C LEU A 90 -6.38 13.48 -18.46
N THR A 91 -6.07 12.57 -17.54
CA THR A 91 -4.72 12.09 -17.25
C THR A 91 -4.62 10.63 -17.68
N TYR A 92 -3.45 10.25 -18.18
CA TYR A 92 -3.08 8.88 -18.49
C TYR A 92 -1.79 8.58 -17.75
N GLY A 93 -1.75 7.47 -17.04
CA GLY A 93 -0.53 7.04 -16.37
C GLY A 93 -0.23 5.58 -16.59
N GLU A 94 1.03 5.28 -16.35
CA GLU A 94 1.61 3.96 -16.45
C GLU A 94 2.59 3.74 -15.30
N GLY A 95 2.67 2.50 -14.82
CA GLY A 95 3.54 2.15 -13.72
C GLY A 95 3.50 0.67 -13.41
N ASP A 96 4.03 0.36 -12.24
CA ASP A 96 4.19 -1.00 -11.75
C ASP A 96 3.53 -1.16 -10.38
N LEU A 97 2.63 -2.13 -10.26
CA LEU A 97 2.12 -2.65 -8.99
C LEU A 97 3.16 -3.59 -8.39
N TYR A 98 3.59 -3.28 -7.18
CA TYR A 98 4.38 -4.13 -6.32
C TYR A 98 3.49 -4.79 -5.27
N THR A 99 3.56 -6.10 -5.17
CA THR A 99 2.86 -6.88 -4.14
C THR A 99 3.84 -7.72 -3.34
N LYS A 100 3.51 -8.04 -2.09
CA LYS A 100 4.36 -8.92 -1.27
C LYS A 100 4.46 -10.35 -1.80
N ASN A 101 3.36 -10.86 -2.37
CA ASN A 101 3.21 -12.30 -2.63
C ASN A 101 2.80 -12.67 -4.06
N ALA A 102 2.50 -11.69 -4.91
CA ALA A 102 2.07 -11.94 -6.29
C ALA A 102 3.06 -11.35 -7.31
N GLY A 103 4.19 -10.80 -6.88
CA GLY A 103 5.20 -10.20 -7.76
C GLY A 103 4.86 -8.78 -8.19
N GLN A 104 5.47 -8.37 -9.32
CA GLN A 104 5.33 -7.06 -9.94
C GLN A 104 4.47 -7.16 -11.21
N HIS A 105 3.58 -6.20 -11.44
CA HIS A 105 2.66 -6.17 -12.58
C HIS A 105 2.55 -4.78 -13.19
N ASN A 106 2.56 -4.69 -14.51
CA ASN A 106 2.26 -3.43 -15.18
C ASN A 106 0.81 -2.98 -14.89
N VAL A 107 0.64 -1.69 -14.63
CA VAL A 107 -0.66 -1.07 -14.41
C VAL A 107 -0.72 0.24 -15.18
N PHE A 108 -1.84 0.44 -15.87
CA PHE A 108 -2.16 1.68 -16.55
C PHE A 108 -3.37 2.30 -15.89
N TRP A 109 -3.49 3.62 -15.94
CA TRP A 109 -4.67 4.28 -15.41
C TRP A 109 -5.09 5.50 -16.21
N GLN A 110 -6.37 5.83 -16.09
CA GLN A 110 -7.01 6.97 -16.73
C GLN A 110 -7.95 7.65 -15.75
N GLY A 111 -7.99 8.98 -15.75
CA GLY A 111 -8.87 9.74 -14.87
C GLY A 111 -9.03 11.18 -15.33
N PRO A 112 -9.90 11.96 -14.67
CA PRO A 112 -10.00 13.39 -14.91
C PRO A 112 -8.70 14.08 -14.48
N SER A 113 -8.28 15.08 -15.26
CA SER A 113 -7.11 15.93 -14.98
C SER A 113 -7.51 17.39 -14.97
N LEU A 114 -6.89 18.17 -14.08
CA LEU A 114 -6.97 19.62 -14.08
C LEU A 114 -5.91 20.27 -14.99
N GLY A 115 -5.18 19.48 -15.77
CA GLY A 115 -4.20 20.00 -16.73
C GLY A 115 -2.94 20.54 -16.06
N ILE A 116 -2.32 19.75 -15.19
CA ILE A 116 -1.12 20.13 -14.43
C ILE A 116 0.00 19.11 -14.47
N ASP A 117 -0.21 17.96 -15.11
CA ASP A 117 0.87 17.01 -15.45
C ASP A 117 1.69 17.55 -16.66
N TRP A 118 1.77 18.88 -16.78
CA TRP A 118 2.33 19.64 -17.89
C TRP A 118 3.82 19.86 -17.65
N GLY A 119 4.58 19.00 -18.28
CA GLY A 119 6.02 19.09 -18.43
C GLY A 119 6.41 17.93 -19.32
N GLY A 120 7.38 18.10 -20.22
CA GLY A 120 7.81 17.04 -21.15
C GLY A 120 8.32 15.75 -20.48
N GLN A 121 8.31 15.69 -19.14
CA GLN A 121 8.73 14.56 -18.31
C GLN A 121 7.59 13.92 -17.49
N GLY A 122 6.34 14.44 -17.57
CA GLY A 122 5.20 13.96 -16.77
C GLY A 122 5.32 14.25 -15.26
N SER A 123 4.35 13.76 -14.47
CA SER A 123 4.37 13.82 -13.01
C SER A 123 4.43 12.42 -12.40
N ARG A 124 5.18 12.26 -11.30
CA ARG A 124 5.27 10.98 -10.58
C ARG A 124 4.07 10.81 -9.65
N ALA A 125 3.54 9.58 -9.58
CA ALA A 125 2.48 9.17 -8.66
C ALA A 125 2.84 7.86 -7.96
N MET A 126 2.61 7.82 -6.66
CA MET A 126 2.68 6.60 -5.85
C MET A 126 1.26 6.29 -5.37
N MET A 127 0.78 5.05 -5.47
CA MET A 127 -0.54 4.70 -4.97
C MET A 127 -0.45 3.54 -3.98
N LEU A 128 -0.95 3.71 -2.76
CA LEU A 128 -1.02 2.60 -1.81
C LEU A 128 -2.29 1.79 -2.10
N VAL A 129 -2.17 0.47 -2.10
CA VAL A 129 -3.28 -0.46 -2.37
C VAL A 129 -3.52 -1.30 -1.12
N TYR A 130 -4.73 -1.19 -0.58
CA TYR A 130 -5.18 -1.94 0.59
C TYR A 130 -6.22 -2.97 0.21
N ASN A 131 -6.24 -4.08 0.93
CA ASN A 131 -7.23 -5.15 0.79
C ASN A 131 -7.31 -5.72 -0.64
N LEU A 132 -6.22 -5.70 -1.41
CA LEU A 132 -6.21 -6.29 -2.75
C LEU A 132 -6.27 -7.83 -2.64
N PRO A 133 -7.37 -8.49 -3.05
CA PRO A 133 -7.50 -9.94 -2.89
C PRO A 133 -6.70 -10.71 -3.94
N ALA A 134 -6.64 -10.18 -5.16
CA ALA A 134 -5.87 -10.70 -6.27
C ALA A 134 -5.54 -9.57 -7.25
N VAL A 135 -4.47 -9.71 -8.03
CA VAL A 135 -4.03 -8.69 -9.00
C VAL A 135 -5.14 -8.30 -9.99
N PRO A 136 -5.91 -9.24 -10.59
CA PRO A 136 -6.99 -8.87 -11.51
C PRO A 136 -8.09 -8.01 -10.88
N SER A 137 -8.26 -8.08 -9.55
CA SER A 137 -9.22 -7.24 -8.83
C SER A 137 -8.81 -5.77 -8.77
N LEU A 138 -7.58 -5.41 -9.17
CA LEU A 138 -7.16 -4.02 -9.30
C LEU A 138 -7.72 -3.37 -10.57
N TYR A 139 -7.99 -4.15 -11.63
CA TYR A 139 -8.30 -3.61 -12.95
C TYR A 139 -9.78 -3.25 -13.09
N LYS A 140 -10.13 -2.09 -12.52
CA LYS A 140 -11.50 -1.57 -12.44
C LYS A 140 -11.51 -0.05 -12.21
N ARG A 141 -12.69 0.52 -12.01
CA ARG A 141 -12.86 1.95 -11.70
C ARG A 141 -12.97 2.13 -10.19
N PHE A 142 -12.22 3.08 -9.64
CA PHE A 142 -12.31 3.50 -8.25
C PHE A 142 -12.95 4.87 -8.16
N GLY A 143 -13.93 5.02 -7.27
CA GLY A 143 -14.63 6.29 -7.02
C GLY A 143 -13.98 7.08 -5.89
N GLY A 144 -13.92 8.40 -6.03
CA GLY A 144 -13.32 9.27 -5.03
C GLY A 144 -14.14 9.38 -3.74
N VAL A 145 -13.44 9.31 -2.60
CA VAL A 145 -14.03 9.52 -1.27
C VAL A 145 -14.04 11.01 -0.95
N SER A 146 -15.23 11.57 -0.74
CA SER A 146 -15.40 12.99 -0.41
C SER A 146 -14.68 13.37 0.88
N GLY A 147 -13.96 14.50 0.88
CA GLY A 147 -13.23 14.99 2.06
C GLY A 147 -11.99 14.18 2.47
N SER A 148 -11.54 13.23 1.63
CA SER A 148 -10.37 12.38 1.91
C SER A 148 -9.01 13.05 1.65
N ALA A 149 -9.05 14.19 0.99
CA ALA A 149 -7.92 15.06 0.72
C ALA A 149 -7.04 15.31 1.95
N TYR A 150 -5.73 15.11 1.82
CA TYR A 150 -4.77 15.53 2.84
C TYR A 150 -3.48 16.01 2.20
N VAL A 151 -3.00 17.19 2.60
CA VAL A 151 -1.80 17.82 2.02
C VAL A 151 -0.92 18.38 3.12
N VAL A 152 0.37 18.11 3.03
CA VAL A 152 1.38 18.66 3.94
C VAL A 152 2.72 18.80 3.22
N ALA A 153 3.39 19.94 3.41
CA ALA A 153 4.73 20.21 2.89
C ALA A 153 4.94 19.85 1.40
N GLY A 154 3.94 20.14 0.54
CA GLY A 154 4.04 19.89 -0.90
C GLY A 154 3.84 18.42 -1.31
N VAL A 155 3.36 17.56 -0.42
CA VAL A 155 2.91 16.19 -0.72
C VAL A 155 1.43 16.08 -0.38
N GLY A 156 0.66 15.44 -1.26
CA GLY A 156 -0.79 15.34 -1.14
C GLY A 156 -1.28 13.94 -1.43
N MET A 157 -2.35 13.53 -0.73
CA MET A 157 -3.07 12.28 -0.97
C MET A 157 -4.56 12.51 -1.17
N THR A 158 -5.17 11.57 -1.88
CA THR A 158 -6.61 11.36 -1.97
C THR A 158 -6.93 9.90 -1.65
N VAL A 159 -8.21 9.57 -1.54
CA VAL A 159 -8.65 8.20 -1.36
C VAL A 159 -9.72 7.88 -2.37
N LEU A 160 -9.54 6.75 -3.04
CA LEU A 160 -10.47 6.17 -3.98
C LEU A 160 -10.84 4.77 -3.49
N THR A 161 -12.07 4.33 -3.73
CA THR A 161 -12.54 3.01 -3.29
C THR A 161 -13.40 2.35 -4.35
N ASP A 162 -13.33 1.02 -4.36
CA ASP A 162 -14.28 0.15 -5.05
C ASP A 162 -14.36 -1.18 -4.28
N ASP A 163 -15.58 -1.67 -4.07
CA ASP A 163 -15.87 -2.78 -3.16
C ASP A 163 -15.18 -2.58 -1.78
N ASN A 164 -14.20 -3.43 -1.47
CA ASN A 164 -13.43 -3.41 -0.23
C ASN A 164 -11.98 -2.91 -0.43
N ILE A 165 -11.60 -2.57 -1.66
CA ILE A 165 -10.24 -2.15 -2.02
C ILE A 165 -10.13 -0.64 -1.85
N VAL A 166 -9.14 -0.21 -1.06
CA VAL A 166 -8.82 1.20 -0.90
C VAL A 166 -7.56 1.51 -1.70
N LEU A 167 -7.65 2.53 -2.55
CA LEU A 167 -6.55 3.04 -3.34
C LEU A 167 -6.24 4.46 -2.87
N VAL A 168 -4.98 4.72 -2.51
CA VAL A 168 -4.54 6.02 -1.98
C VAL A 168 -3.48 6.61 -2.89
N PRO A 169 -3.85 7.42 -3.90
CA PRO A 169 -2.89 8.15 -4.71
C PRO A 169 -2.19 9.25 -3.92
N ILE A 170 -0.87 9.28 -4.00
CA ILE A 170 0.06 10.24 -3.38
C ILE A 170 0.86 10.93 -4.50
N ARG A 171 0.88 12.26 -4.47
CA ARG A 171 1.59 13.11 -5.45
C ARG A 171 2.39 14.20 -4.75
N THR A 172 3.43 14.71 -5.41
CA THR A 172 4.29 15.80 -4.89
C THR A 172 4.17 17.07 -5.75
N GLY A 173 4.65 18.20 -5.21
CA GLY A 173 4.71 19.47 -5.92
C GLY A 173 3.32 20.07 -6.21
N ILE A 174 3.12 20.52 -7.44
CA ILE A 174 1.83 21.10 -7.89
C ILE A 174 0.72 20.03 -7.86
N GLY A 175 1.06 18.77 -8.17
CA GLY A 175 0.13 17.64 -8.13
C GLY A 175 -0.48 17.40 -6.74
N ALA A 176 0.24 17.77 -5.67
CA ALA A 176 -0.25 17.64 -4.29
C ALA A 176 -1.45 18.55 -3.98
N ARG A 177 -1.57 19.73 -4.61
CA ARG A 177 -2.60 20.74 -4.26
C ARG A 177 -3.88 20.59 -5.08
N LEU A 178 -3.79 20.03 -6.27
CA LEU A 178 -4.85 20.06 -7.27
C LEU A 178 -5.25 18.65 -7.74
N GLY A 179 -4.38 17.65 -7.62
CA GLY A 179 -4.73 16.23 -7.76
C GLY A 179 -5.65 15.70 -6.66
N ILE A 180 -6.16 16.60 -5.81
CA ILE A 180 -7.07 16.35 -4.70
C ILE A 180 -8.51 16.08 -5.17
N ASN A 181 -8.88 16.54 -6.37
CA ASN A 181 -10.24 16.47 -6.90
C ASN A 181 -10.40 15.41 -8.00
N VAL A 182 -9.70 14.28 -7.88
CA VAL A 182 -9.91 13.15 -8.80
C VAL A 182 -11.18 12.42 -8.37
N GLY A 183 -12.27 12.63 -9.12
CA GLY A 183 -13.56 12.00 -8.83
C GLY A 183 -13.58 10.50 -9.11
N TYR A 184 -12.73 10.01 -10.00
CA TYR A 184 -12.55 8.58 -10.27
C TYR A 184 -11.20 8.27 -10.91
N LEU A 185 -10.77 7.02 -10.83
CA LEU A 185 -9.60 6.52 -11.55
C LEU A 185 -9.91 5.11 -12.08
N LYS A 186 -9.73 4.90 -13.39
CA LYS A 186 -9.83 3.59 -14.02
C LYS A 186 -8.44 2.97 -14.09
N LEU A 187 -8.26 1.77 -13.55
CA LEU A 187 -7.03 0.99 -13.65
C LEU A 187 -7.22 -0.15 -14.64
N THR A 188 -6.22 -0.41 -15.48
CA THR A 188 -6.24 -1.44 -16.52
C THR A 188 -4.92 -2.18 -16.59
N GLU A 189 -4.98 -3.44 -17.01
CA GLU A 189 -3.78 -4.26 -17.28
C GLU A 189 -3.05 -3.84 -18.56
N GLN A 190 -3.79 -3.33 -19.54
CA GLN A 190 -3.26 -2.88 -20.83
C GLN A 190 -3.54 -1.39 -21.03
N PRO A 191 -2.69 -0.66 -21.76
CA PRO A 191 -2.91 0.75 -22.03
C PRO A 191 -4.17 0.96 -22.86
N THR A 192 -4.95 1.98 -22.52
CA THR A 192 -6.17 2.32 -23.27
C THR A 192 -6.42 3.82 -23.28
N TRP A 193 -6.95 4.30 -24.41
CA TRP A 193 -7.45 5.66 -24.55
C TRP A 193 -8.85 5.85 -23.97
N ASN A 194 -9.61 4.77 -23.73
CA ASN A 194 -10.97 4.88 -23.22
C ASN A 194 -10.97 4.97 -21.68
N PRO A 195 -11.30 6.13 -21.07
CA PRO A 195 -11.29 6.29 -19.62
C PRO A 195 -12.53 5.69 -18.94
N PHE A 196 -13.46 5.12 -19.71
CA PHE A 196 -14.68 4.44 -19.27
C PHE A 196 -14.52 2.92 -19.47
#